data_AF-A0A7C2KX25-F1
#
_entry.id   AF-A0A7C2KX25-F1
#
_cell.length_a   1.000
_cell.length_b   1.000
_cell.length_c   1.000
_cell.angle_alpha   90.00
_cell.angle_beta   90.00
_cell.angle_gamma   90.00
#
_symmetry.space_group_name_H-M   'P 1'
#
loop_
_entity.id
_entity.type
_entity.pdbx_description
1 polymer ?
#
loop_
_entity_poly.entity_id
_entity_poly.type
_entity_poly.pdbx_seq_one_letter_code
_entity_poly.pdbx_strand_id
1 'polypeptide(L)'
;MQIACYADFCNECGNCDTFCPEYGGPYIQKPTFFGSVKSWERAAPRDGFVTGRGGHGFWIRGRVHGRLFELATDPAAGRNRFDDGVVAADFSARDHSLIHVKPKQPLAGEHAIDMWTYHALRHLLAGVLDAKRANQVNAACL
;
A
#
# COMPACT_ATOMS: atom_id res chain seq x y z
N MET A 1 -20.87 -0.32 -3.10
CA MET A 1 -19.73 -1.14 -3.55
C MET A 1 -18.60 -0.99 -2.54
N GLN A 2 -18.14 -2.09 -1.95
CA GLN A 2 -16.96 -2.11 -1.09
C GLN A 2 -15.72 -2.22 -1.98
N ILE A 3 -14.74 -1.33 -1.85
CA ILE A 3 -13.54 -1.30 -2.72
C ILE A 3 -12.32 -1.93 -2.02
N ALA A 4 -12.38 -2.11 -0.70
CA ALA A 4 -11.32 -2.71 0.11
C ALA A 4 -11.90 -3.44 1.33
N CYS A 5 -11.15 -4.37 1.92
CA CYS A 5 -11.48 -5.06 3.16
C CYS A 5 -10.76 -4.39 4.33
N TYR A 6 -11.48 -4.11 5.43
CA TYR A 6 -10.85 -3.71 6.68
C TYR A 6 -10.55 -4.94 7.52
N ALA A 7 -9.26 -5.29 7.64
CA ALA A 7 -8.78 -6.54 8.19
C ALA A 7 -9.20 -6.74 9.64
N ASP A 8 -9.18 -5.68 10.45
CA ASP A 8 -9.45 -5.78 11.88
C ASP A 8 -10.92 -6.12 12.19
N PHE A 9 -11.82 -5.99 11.20
CA PHE A 9 -13.23 -6.43 11.29
C PHE A 9 -13.52 -7.69 10.46
N CYS A 10 -12.51 -8.28 9.81
CA CYS A 10 -12.66 -9.44 8.95
C CYS A 10 -12.00 -10.68 9.57
N ASN A 11 -12.76 -11.76 9.70
CA ASN A 11 -12.28 -13.05 10.20
C ASN A 11 -12.11 -14.10 9.08
N GLU A 12 -12.14 -13.68 7.81
CA GLU A 12 -11.94 -14.55 6.64
C GLU A 12 -12.97 -15.69 6.54
N CYS A 13 -14.16 -15.53 7.12
CA CYS A 13 -15.20 -16.58 7.11
C CYS A 13 -15.89 -16.80 5.76
N GLY A 14 -15.58 -15.99 4.75
CA GLY A 14 -16.16 -16.10 3.41
C GLY A 14 -17.61 -15.63 3.28
N ASN A 15 -18.25 -15.15 4.35
CA ASN A 15 -19.63 -14.66 4.27
C ASN A 15 -19.80 -13.53 3.23
N CYS A 16 -18.76 -12.71 3.04
CA CYS A 16 -18.78 -11.65 2.03
C CYS A 16 -18.73 -12.15 0.59
N ASP A 17 -18.35 -13.41 0.33
CA ASP A 17 -18.30 -14.02 -1.00
C ASP A 17 -19.72 -14.23 -1.54
N THR A 18 -20.59 -14.84 -0.73
CA THR A 18 -22.01 -15.09 -1.07
C THR A 18 -22.78 -13.81 -1.43
N PHE A 19 -22.47 -12.70 -0.77
CA PHE A 19 -23.15 -11.42 -0.97
C PHE A 19 -22.42 -10.51 -1.95
N CYS A 20 -21.28 -10.92 -2.51
CA CYS A 20 -20.53 -10.07 -3.40
C CYS A 20 -21.26 -9.97 -4.75
N PRO A 21 -21.57 -8.75 -5.23
CA PRO A 21 -22.08 -8.59 -6.59
C PRO A 21 -21.00 -8.82 -7.65
N GLU A 22 -19.73 -8.89 -7.25
CA GLU A 22 -18.57 -9.17 -8.10
C GLU A 22 -18.10 -10.62 -7.88
N TYR A 23 -17.48 -11.22 -8.89
CA TYR A 23 -16.94 -12.58 -8.74
C TYR A 23 -15.67 -12.60 -7.89
N GLY A 24 -15.64 -13.52 -6.93
CA GLY A 24 -14.51 -13.74 -6.03
C GLY A 24 -14.67 -12.96 -4.72
N GLY A 25 -14.60 -13.69 -3.61
CA GLY A 25 -14.81 -13.14 -2.28
C GLY A 25 -13.99 -11.88 -2.01
N PRO A 26 -14.60 -10.79 -1.52
CA PRO A 26 -13.90 -9.54 -1.21
C PRO A 26 -12.65 -9.73 -0.35
N TYR A 27 -12.68 -10.67 0.59
CA TYR A 27 -11.55 -10.98 1.46
C TYR A 27 -10.33 -11.55 0.73
N ILE A 28 -10.52 -12.05 -0.50
CA ILE A 28 -9.48 -12.56 -1.40
C ILE A 28 -9.09 -11.51 -2.44
N GLN A 29 -10.08 -10.96 -3.16
CA GLN A 29 -9.84 -10.17 -4.36
C GLN A 29 -9.52 -8.70 -4.08
N LYS A 30 -10.04 -8.16 -2.96
CA LYS A 30 -9.96 -6.72 -2.69
C LYS A 30 -8.78 -6.40 -1.79
N PRO A 31 -8.16 -5.21 -1.95
CA PRO A 31 -7.11 -4.75 -1.06
C PRO A 31 -7.54 -4.86 0.41
N THR A 32 -6.72 -5.50 1.23
CA THR A 32 -6.99 -5.66 2.67
C THR A 32 -6.16 -4.64 3.45
N PHE A 33 -6.79 -3.79 4.26
CA PHE A 33 -6.13 -2.78 5.08
C PHE A 33 -6.20 -3.12 6.56
N PHE A 34 -5.08 -2.99 7.25
CA PHE A 34 -4.95 -3.15 8.68
C PHE A 34 -4.99 -1.77 9.36
N GLY A 35 -5.64 -1.68 10.53
CA GLY A 35 -5.79 -0.42 11.25
C GLY A 35 -4.52 0.03 12.00
N SER A 36 -3.49 -0.83 12.09
CA SER A 36 -2.22 -0.49 12.73
C SER A 36 -1.05 -1.31 12.18
N VAL A 37 0.17 -0.78 12.33
CA VAL A 37 1.39 -1.53 12.01
C VAL A 37 1.45 -2.83 12.82
N LYS A 38 1.07 -2.79 14.09
CA LYS A 38 1.05 -3.96 14.97
C LYS A 38 0.10 -5.06 14.48
N SER A 39 -1.10 -4.71 13.99
CA SER A 39 -2.03 -5.71 13.44
C SER A 39 -1.55 -6.28 12.12
N TRP A 40 -0.96 -5.46 11.25
CA TRP A 40 -0.34 -5.89 9.99
C TRP A 40 0.86 -6.83 10.18
N GLU A 41 1.72 -6.54 11.17
CA GLU A 41 2.85 -7.40 11.53
C GLU A 41 2.39 -8.74 12.10
N ARG A 42 1.44 -8.72 13.05
CA ARG A 42 0.88 -9.94 13.67
C ARG A 42 0.19 -10.84 12.63
N ALA A 43 -0.38 -10.27 11.59
CA ALA A 43 -1.07 -11.01 10.54
C ALA A 43 -0.13 -11.70 9.55
N ALA A 44 1.20 -11.51 9.64
CA ALA A 44 2.14 -12.23 8.79
C ALA A 44 1.90 -13.76 8.83
N PRO A 45 1.89 -14.44 7.67
CA PRO A 45 2.31 -13.98 6.35
C PRO A 45 1.21 -13.35 5.47
N ARG A 46 0.01 -13.07 5.99
CA ARG A 46 -1.14 -12.57 5.21
C ARG A 46 -0.83 -11.28 4.45
N ASP A 47 -1.20 -11.23 3.17
CA ASP A 47 -1.06 -10.03 2.35
C ASP A 47 -1.99 -8.89 2.78
N GLY A 48 -1.59 -7.66 2.46
CA GLY A 48 -2.38 -6.46 2.73
C GLY A 48 -1.52 -5.25 3.07
N PHE A 49 -2.20 -4.18 3.42
CA PHE A 49 -1.65 -2.84 3.48
C PHE A 49 -1.87 -2.18 4.84
N VAL A 50 -0.96 -1.30 5.20
CA VAL A 50 -1.11 -0.40 6.35
C VAL A 50 -0.58 0.97 5.95
N THR A 51 -1.26 2.02 6.40
CA THR A 51 -0.89 3.41 6.11
C THR A 51 -0.53 4.15 7.38
N GLY A 52 0.14 5.29 7.22
CA GLY A 52 0.37 6.22 8.32
C GLY A 52 0.97 7.53 7.85
N ARG A 53 1.31 8.36 8.83
CA ARG A 53 1.93 9.68 8.61
C ARG A 53 3.39 9.64 9.05
N GLY A 54 4.27 10.23 8.25
CA GLY A 54 5.67 10.47 8.57
C GLY A 54 5.97 11.96 8.66
N GLY A 55 7.24 12.33 8.88
CA GLY A 55 7.64 13.73 9.05
C GLY A 55 7.37 14.63 7.83
N HIS A 56 7.41 14.06 6.61
CA HIS A 56 7.30 14.81 5.36
C HIS A 56 6.03 14.52 4.56
N GLY A 57 5.13 13.66 5.04
CA GLY A 57 3.94 13.26 4.30
C GLY A 57 3.32 11.99 4.82
N PHE A 58 2.73 11.20 3.92
CA PHE A 58 2.07 9.94 4.25
C PHE A 58 2.82 8.76 3.65
N TRP A 59 2.63 7.59 4.22
CA TRP A 59 3.22 6.37 3.72
C TRP A 59 2.20 5.23 3.68
N ILE A 60 2.46 4.26 2.82
CA ILE A 60 1.79 2.97 2.75
C ILE A 60 2.84 1.87 2.70
N ARG A 61 2.64 0.81 3.49
CA ARG A 61 3.37 -0.44 3.41
C ARG A 61 2.45 -1.51 2.89
N GLY A 62 2.95 -2.36 2.01
CA GLY A 62 2.22 -3.49 1.44
C GLY A 62 2.99 -4.79 1.58
N ARG A 63 2.27 -5.87 1.89
CA ARG A 63 2.72 -7.23 1.62
C ARG A 63 1.89 -7.74 0.44
N VAL A 64 2.54 -8.00 -0.68
CA VAL A 64 1.89 -8.41 -1.94
C VAL A 64 2.62 -9.65 -2.46
N HIS A 65 1.90 -10.76 -2.57
CA HIS A 65 2.46 -12.08 -2.86
C HIS A 65 3.64 -12.41 -1.94
N GLY A 66 3.52 -12.08 -0.65
CA GLY A 66 4.57 -12.29 0.36
C GLY A 66 5.77 -11.33 0.28
N ARG A 67 5.83 -10.44 -0.71
CA ARG A 67 6.91 -9.44 -0.85
C ARG A 67 6.53 -8.12 -0.18
N LEU A 68 7.50 -7.49 0.47
CA LEU A 68 7.31 -6.23 1.17
C LEU A 68 7.62 -5.04 0.26
N PHE A 69 6.72 -4.06 0.28
CA PHE A 69 6.84 -2.81 -0.44
C PHE A 69 6.52 -1.64 0.49
N GLU A 70 7.17 -0.51 0.28
CA GLU A 70 6.87 0.75 0.96
C GLU A 70 6.82 1.89 -0.05
N LEU A 71 5.85 2.78 0.11
CA LEU A 71 5.77 4.04 -0.62
C LEU A 71 5.56 5.16 0.41
N ALA A 72 6.43 6.16 0.38
CA ALA A 72 6.31 7.38 1.15
C ALA A 72 6.18 8.60 0.22
N THR A 73 5.30 9.53 0.56
CA THR A 73 5.12 10.78 -0.16
C THR A 73 5.83 11.91 0.56
N ASP A 74 6.41 12.82 -0.20
CA ASP A 74 6.92 14.11 0.25
C ASP A 74 6.30 15.21 -0.64
N PRO A 75 5.10 15.71 -0.27
CA PRO A 75 4.43 16.74 -1.04
C PRO A 75 5.23 18.04 -1.13
N ALA A 76 6.02 18.36 -0.10
CA ALA A 76 6.82 19.58 -0.06
C ALA A 76 7.99 19.52 -1.07
N ALA A 77 8.63 18.36 -1.19
CA ALA A 77 9.67 18.13 -2.19
C ALA A 77 9.12 17.77 -3.58
N GLY A 78 7.82 17.49 -3.69
CA GLY A 78 7.20 17.01 -4.94
C GLY A 78 7.72 15.63 -5.35
N ARG A 79 7.99 14.74 -4.39
CA ARG A 79 8.62 13.43 -4.60
C ARG A 79 7.86 12.29 -3.94
N ASN A 80 7.96 11.11 -4.53
CA ASN A 80 7.54 9.85 -3.93
C ASN A 80 8.75 8.94 -3.81
N ARG A 81 8.95 8.34 -2.64
CA ARG A 81 9.99 7.34 -2.42
C ARG A 81 9.37 5.97 -2.35
N PHE A 82 9.75 5.10 -3.27
CA PHE A 82 9.28 3.72 -3.37
C PHE A 82 10.40 2.74 -3.02
N ASP A 83 10.08 1.71 -2.27
CA ASP A 83 10.98 0.66 -1.83
C ASP A 83 10.34 -0.70 -2.14
N ASP A 84 11.02 -1.52 -2.94
CA ASP A 84 10.54 -2.84 -3.35
C ASP A 84 11.26 -4.01 -2.66
N GLY A 85 12.02 -3.70 -1.60
CA GLY A 85 12.86 -4.64 -0.87
C GLY A 85 14.26 -4.83 -1.48
N VAL A 86 14.47 -4.46 -2.75
CA VAL A 86 15.75 -4.60 -3.46
C VAL A 86 16.39 -3.22 -3.68
N VAL A 87 15.61 -2.25 -4.13
CA VAL A 87 16.04 -0.86 -4.34
C VAL A 87 15.10 0.11 -3.64
N ALA A 88 15.62 1.29 -3.32
CA ALA A 88 14.84 2.46 -2.98
C ALA A 88 14.95 3.47 -4.13
N ALA A 89 13.83 3.86 -4.71
CA ALA A 89 13.73 4.73 -5.86
C ALA A 89 12.91 5.98 -5.54
N ASP A 90 13.43 7.14 -5.93
CA ASP A 90 12.73 8.42 -5.84
C ASP A 90 12.11 8.75 -7.20
N PHE A 91 10.82 9.07 -7.19
CA PHE A 91 10.03 9.44 -8.35
C PHE A 91 9.49 10.85 -8.19
N SER A 92 9.35 11.55 -9.31
CA SER A 92 8.58 12.79 -9.37
C SER A 92 7.11 12.52 -8.99
N ALA A 93 6.58 13.30 -8.05
CA ALA A 93 5.17 13.19 -7.67
C ALA A 93 4.23 13.67 -8.78
N ARG A 94 4.73 14.47 -9.74
CA ARG A 94 3.94 15.07 -10.83
C ARG A 94 3.75 14.14 -12.01
N ASP A 95 4.84 13.59 -12.53
CA ASP A 95 4.86 12.82 -13.79
C ASP A 95 5.40 11.39 -13.60
N HIS A 96 5.79 11.03 -12.38
CA HIS A 96 6.30 9.70 -12.02
C HIS A 96 7.54 9.27 -12.80
N SER A 97 8.27 10.24 -13.35
CA SER A 97 9.62 10.02 -13.86
C SER A 97 10.56 9.61 -12.71
N LEU A 98 11.48 8.69 -13.01
CA LEU A 98 12.48 8.24 -12.07
C LEU A 98 13.54 9.33 -11.90
N ILE A 99 13.77 9.75 -10.66
CA ILE A 99 14.76 10.78 -10.30
C ILE A 99 16.06 10.14 -9.85
N HIS A 100 15.98 9.14 -8.97
CA HIS A 100 17.14 8.51 -8.36
C HIS A 100 16.82 7.08 -7.93
N VAL A 101 17.81 6.17 -7.99
CA VAL A 101 17.69 4.80 -7.49
C VAL A 101 18.90 4.45 -6.66
N LYS A 102 18.66 3.86 -5.49
CA LYS A 102 19.69 3.32 -4.62
C LYS A 102 19.42 1.84 -4.35
N PRO A 103 20.26 0.92 -4.83
CA PRO A 103 20.22 -0.47 -4.40
C PRO A 103 20.47 -0.60 -2.90
N LYS A 104 19.73 -1.49 -2.25
CA LYS A 104 19.95 -1.81 -0.82
C LYS A 104 21.19 -2.66 -0.61
N GLN A 105 21.54 -3.46 -1.62
CA GLN A 105 22.71 -4.33 -1.68
C GLN A 105 23.26 -4.30 -3.12
N PRO A 106 24.52 -4.71 -3.36
CA PRO A 106 25.04 -4.89 -4.71
C PRO A 106 24.11 -5.78 -5.54
N LEU A 107 23.69 -5.30 -6.71
CA LEU A 107 22.82 -6.07 -7.59
C LEU A 107 23.62 -7.16 -8.29
N ALA A 108 23.11 -8.39 -8.28
CA ALA A 108 23.69 -9.51 -9.01
C ALA A 108 23.41 -9.46 -10.53
N GLY A 109 22.60 -8.50 -10.99
CA GLY A 109 22.19 -8.34 -12.38
C GLY A 109 21.23 -7.16 -12.54
N GLU A 110 20.54 -7.10 -13.68
CA GLU A 110 19.50 -6.11 -13.93
C GLU A 110 18.33 -6.30 -12.95
N HIS A 111 17.81 -5.18 -12.43
CA HIS A 111 16.65 -5.16 -11.55
C HIS A 111 15.57 -4.26 -12.14
N ALA A 112 14.41 -4.85 -12.43
CA ALA A 112 13.26 -4.11 -12.93
C ALA A 112 12.35 -3.69 -11.77
N ILE A 113 12.08 -2.39 -11.65
CA ILE A 113 11.10 -1.87 -10.70
C ILE A 113 9.70 -2.14 -11.27
N ASP A 114 8.87 -2.83 -10.49
CA ASP A 114 7.47 -3.05 -10.86
C ASP A 114 6.64 -1.76 -10.67
N MET A 115 6.45 -1.05 -11.78
CA MET A 115 5.67 0.18 -11.80
C MET A 115 4.18 -0.04 -11.52
N TRP A 116 3.65 -1.26 -11.74
CA TRP A 116 2.28 -1.57 -11.36
C TRP A 116 2.13 -1.49 -9.84
N THR A 117 3.02 -2.13 -9.09
CA THR A 117 3.01 -2.08 -7.62
C THR A 117 3.19 -0.66 -7.11
N TYR A 118 4.12 0.12 -7.69
CA TYR A 118 4.28 1.54 -7.35
C TYR A 118 2.97 2.33 -7.53
N HIS A 119 2.32 2.22 -8.69
CA HIS A 119 1.08 2.94 -8.94
C HIS A 119 -0.09 2.43 -8.09
N ALA A 120 -0.16 1.12 -7.85
CA ALA A 120 -1.17 0.52 -6.97
C ALA A 120 -1.08 1.13 -5.56
N LEU A 121 0.11 1.13 -4.94
CA LEU A 121 0.33 1.72 -3.62
C LEU A 121 -0.03 3.21 -3.60
N ARG A 122 0.36 3.96 -4.64
CA ARG A 122 0.05 5.39 -4.76
C ARG A 122 -1.46 5.65 -4.81
N HIS A 123 -2.19 4.89 -5.62
CA HIS A 123 -3.64 5.03 -5.75
C HIS A 123 -4.38 4.60 -4.50
N LEU A 124 -3.95 3.51 -3.87
CA LEU A 124 -4.49 3.03 -2.60
C LEU A 124 -4.31 4.06 -1.48
N LEU A 125 -3.10 4.62 -1.36
CA LEU A 125 -2.80 5.67 -0.37
C LEU A 125 -3.64 6.92 -0.62
N ALA A 126 -3.71 7.41 -1.86
CA ALA A 126 -4.52 8.57 -2.21
C ALA A 126 -6.01 8.36 -1.92
N GLY A 127 -6.55 7.17 -2.23
CA GLY A 127 -7.96 6.85 -2.03
C GLY A 127 -8.35 6.73 -0.56
N VAL A 128 -7.52 6.09 0.26
CA VAL A 128 -7.79 5.93 1.71
C VAL A 128 -7.66 7.26 2.46
N LEU A 129 -6.80 8.16 2.00
CA LEU A 129 -6.61 9.49 2.59
C LEU A 129 -7.54 10.57 2.03
N ASP A 130 -8.41 10.26 1.06
CA ASP A 130 -9.33 11.25 0.49
C ASP A 130 -10.40 11.66 1.53
N ALA A 131 -10.19 12.83 2.14
CA ALA A 131 -11.09 13.40 3.14
C ALA A 131 -12.49 13.75 2.61
N LYS A 132 -12.71 13.73 1.28
CA LYS A 132 -14.03 13.92 0.67
C LYS A 132 -14.87 12.63 0.68
N ARG A 133 -14.28 11.51 1.11
CA ARG A 133 -14.91 10.19 1.18
C ARG A 133 -14.80 9.65 2.61
N ALA A 134 -15.78 8.87 3.04
CA ALA A 134 -15.69 8.17 4.31
C ALA A 134 -14.92 6.86 4.12
N ASN A 135 -13.88 6.65 4.92
CA ASN A 135 -13.05 5.44 4.94
C ASN A 135 -12.90 4.90 6.38
N GLN A 136 -12.91 3.59 6.56
CA GLN A 136 -12.79 2.93 7.88
C GLN A 136 -11.34 2.68 8.32
N VAL A 137 -10.36 2.99 7.46
CA VAL A 137 -8.95 2.85 7.79
C VAL A 137 -8.51 4.08 8.58
N ASN A 138 -7.96 3.85 9.77
CA ASN A 138 -7.40 4.93 10.59
C ASN A 138 -6.19 5.55 9.88
N ALA A 139 -6.40 6.70 9.26
CA ALA A 139 -5.33 7.60 8.90
C ALA A 139 -5.13 8.57 10.08
N ALA A 140 -3.90 8.64 10.61
CA ALA A 140 -3.59 9.63 11.63
C ALA A 140 -3.77 11.04 11.05
N CYS A 141 -4.89 11.69 11.38
CA CYS A 141 -5.21 13.06 11.04
C CYS A 141 -5.14 13.91 12.31
N LEU A 142 -3.94 14.35 12.68
CA LEU A 142 -3.63 15.55 13.47
C LEU A 142 -2.23 16.00 13.07
#